data_AF-X0UI77-F1
#
_entry.id   AF-X0UI77-F1
#
_cell.length_a   1.000
_cell.length_b   1.000
_cell.length_c   1.000
_cell.angle_alpha   90.00
_cell.angle_beta   90.00
_cell.angle_gamma   90.00
#
_symmetry.space_group_name_H-M   'P 1'
#
loop_
_entity.id
_entity.type
_entity.pdbx_description
1 polymer ?
#
loop_
_entity_poly.entity_id
_entity_poly.type
_entity_poly.pdbx_seq_one_letter_code
_entity_poly.pdbx_strand_id
1 'polypeptide(L)'
;MPEPPMNSFEKLSDQQLTTHLGVKRYGDFILTEAVRPAYDLKVVPCQGYRHDTYRDEQTNASVPVLMGAASNAQLFEVFMDLLDPLGFTADVVLETSHESNDGHVDLYREHMDMPVLKSTLWDFEDLLVNDGCTGIAVLNPSVPLEIQFDEHKLLIVYGSDLTQFERIFADWNVPRREDIKFITEAEHVHSTSDE
;
A
#
# COMPACT_ATOMS: atom_id res chain seq x y z
N MET A 1 28.82 -20.99 -9.85
CA MET A 1 28.17 -19.73 -9.45
C MET A 1 26.67 -20.00 -9.43
N PRO A 2 25.91 -19.62 -8.39
CA PRO A 2 24.46 -19.69 -8.48
C PRO A 2 24.01 -18.68 -9.54
N GLU A 3 23.13 -19.09 -10.43
CA GLU A 3 22.51 -18.20 -11.42
C GLU A 3 21.77 -17.07 -10.68
N PRO A 4 21.81 -15.82 -11.17
CA PRO A 4 20.94 -14.77 -10.65
C PRO A 4 19.48 -15.25 -10.76
N PRO A 5 18.59 -14.86 -9.84
CA PRO A 5 17.18 -15.20 -9.95
C PRO A 5 16.66 -14.67 -11.29
N MET A 6 16.47 -15.59 -12.24
CA MET A 6 15.88 -15.29 -13.54
C MET A 6 14.46 -14.78 -13.31
N ASN A 7 14.19 -13.57 -13.76
CA ASN A 7 12.91 -12.88 -13.67
C ASN A 7 11.82 -13.78 -14.26
N SER A 8 10.77 -14.07 -13.48
CA SER A 8 9.75 -15.05 -13.88
C SER A 8 8.97 -14.61 -15.11
N PHE A 9 8.93 -13.30 -15.38
CA PHE A 9 8.30 -12.71 -16.55
C PHE A 9 9.09 -12.93 -17.85
N GLU A 10 10.43 -13.04 -17.81
CA GLU A 10 11.29 -13.22 -19.00
C GLU A 10 11.11 -14.60 -19.67
N LYS A 11 10.53 -15.57 -18.96
CA LYS A 11 10.31 -16.94 -19.48
C LYS A 11 8.96 -17.11 -20.17
N LEU A 12 8.11 -16.07 -20.14
CA LEU A 12 6.75 -16.15 -20.69
C LEU A 12 6.73 -15.69 -22.14
N SER A 13 5.90 -16.35 -22.94
CA SER A 13 5.47 -15.79 -24.23
C SER A 13 4.54 -14.59 -24.00
N ASP A 14 4.48 -13.67 -24.97
CA ASP A 14 3.61 -12.49 -24.92
C ASP A 14 2.15 -12.84 -24.61
N GLN A 15 1.66 -13.97 -25.13
CA GLN A 15 0.31 -14.45 -24.88
C GLN A 15 0.09 -14.90 -23.43
N GLN A 16 1.08 -15.59 -22.83
CA GLN A 16 1.03 -16.00 -21.43
C GLN A 16 1.13 -14.80 -20.49
N LEU A 17 1.99 -13.83 -20.83
CA LEU A 17 2.11 -12.58 -20.10
C LEU A 17 0.80 -11.80 -20.12
N THR A 18 0.21 -11.58 -21.30
CA THR A 18 -1.07 -10.89 -21.46
C THR A 18 -2.20 -11.58 -20.67
N THR A 19 -2.23 -12.91 -20.72
CA THR A 19 -3.23 -13.70 -19.97
C THR A 19 -3.07 -13.51 -18.47
N HIS A 20 -1.83 -13.53 -17.96
CA HIS A 20 -1.51 -13.34 -16.55
C HIS A 20 -1.85 -11.93 -16.06
N LEU A 21 -1.45 -10.89 -16.81
CA LEU A 21 -1.75 -9.49 -16.48
C LEU A 21 -3.27 -9.19 -16.44
N GLY A 22 -4.07 -9.99 -17.16
CA GLY A 22 -5.53 -9.92 -17.10
C GLY A 22 -6.17 -10.58 -15.87
N VAL A 23 -5.42 -11.32 -15.05
CA VAL A 23 -5.94 -11.97 -13.84
C VAL A 23 -6.01 -10.98 -12.69
N LYS A 24 -7.23 -10.58 -12.33
CA LYS A 24 -7.49 -9.63 -11.24
C LYS A 24 -7.93 -10.29 -9.94
N ARG A 25 -8.50 -11.50 -9.99
CA ARG A 25 -9.13 -12.16 -8.83
C ARG A 25 -8.32 -13.36 -8.35
N TYR A 26 -8.02 -13.36 -7.05
CA TYR A 26 -7.30 -14.41 -6.34
C TYR A 26 -8.16 -14.89 -5.15
N GLY A 27 -8.93 -15.94 -5.34
CA GLY A 27 -9.94 -16.37 -4.37
C GLY A 27 -11.02 -15.29 -4.20
N ASP A 28 -11.14 -14.74 -2.99
CA ASP A 28 -12.06 -13.63 -2.68
C ASP A 28 -11.42 -12.26 -2.78
N PHE A 29 -10.10 -12.19 -3.02
CA PHE A 29 -9.37 -10.94 -3.17
C PHE A 29 -9.37 -10.47 -4.62
N ILE A 30 -9.61 -9.17 -4.84
CA ILE A 30 -9.56 -8.52 -6.15
C ILE A 30 -8.47 -7.45 -6.10
N LEU A 31 -7.51 -7.55 -7.02
CA LEU A 31 -6.46 -6.55 -7.23
C LEU A 31 -7.04 -5.25 -7.79
N THR A 32 -6.33 -4.16 -7.53
CA THR A 32 -6.48 -2.89 -8.25
C THR A 32 -5.80 -2.99 -9.62
N GLU A 33 -5.79 -1.92 -10.41
CA GLU A 33 -4.98 -1.92 -11.64
C GLU A 33 -3.48 -1.70 -11.40
N ALA A 34 -3.11 -1.20 -10.22
CA ALA A 34 -1.77 -0.68 -9.93
C ALA A 34 -0.63 -1.71 -9.95
N VAL A 35 -0.88 -2.94 -9.47
CA VAL A 35 0.18 -3.94 -9.29
C VAL A 35 -0.27 -5.32 -9.74
N ARG A 36 0.66 -6.10 -10.29
CA ARG A 36 0.47 -7.51 -10.64
C ARG A 36 1.53 -8.39 -9.98
N PRO A 37 1.14 -9.50 -9.32
CA PRO A 37 2.09 -10.43 -8.71
C PRO A 37 2.89 -11.18 -9.78
N ALA A 38 4.04 -11.75 -9.40
CA ALA A 38 4.80 -12.65 -10.25
C ALA A 38 3.98 -13.84 -10.76
N TYR A 39 4.38 -14.35 -11.92
CA TYR A 39 3.73 -15.49 -12.56
C TYR A 39 3.83 -16.79 -11.76
N ASP A 40 4.93 -16.97 -11.01
CA ASP A 40 5.14 -18.16 -10.19
C ASP A 40 4.27 -18.19 -8.91
N LEU A 41 3.56 -17.11 -8.61
CA LEU A 41 2.64 -16.94 -7.49
C LEU A 41 3.19 -17.45 -6.15
N LYS A 42 4.49 -17.21 -5.90
CA LYS A 42 5.10 -17.48 -4.58
C LYS A 42 4.37 -16.79 -3.44
N VAL A 43 3.78 -15.63 -3.72
CA VAL A 43 2.82 -14.95 -2.86
C VAL A 43 1.51 -14.81 -3.62
N VAL A 44 0.45 -15.35 -3.05
CA VAL A 44 -0.91 -15.22 -3.57
C VAL A 44 -1.57 -14.04 -2.87
N PRO A 45 -2.01 -13.00 -3.59
CA PRO A 45 -2.69 -11.85 -2.99
C PRO A 45 -3.91 -12.28 -2.18
N CYS A 46 -4.02 -11.75 -0.96
CA CYS A 46 -5.18 -11.97 -0.12
C CYS A 46 -5.41 -10.80 0.84
N GLN A 47 -6.63 -10.72 1.37
CA GLN A 47 -7.00 -9.70 2.34
C GLN A 47 -6.59 -10.11 3.76
N GLY A 48 -6.10 -9.14 4.52
CA GLY A 48 -5.80 -9.29 5.94
C GLY A 48 -4.78 -8.25 6.39
N TYR A 49 -4.56 -8.21 7.70
CA TYR A 49 -3.49 -7.42 8.28
C TYR A 49 -2.64 -8.25 9.24
N ARG A 50 -1.38 -7.85 9.44
CA ARG A 50 -0.49 -8.42 10.45
C ARG A 50 0.20 -7.32 11.24
N HIS A 51 0.74 -7.70 12.39
CA HIS A 51 1.63 -6.84 13.14
C HIS A 51 3.04 -6.99 12.60
N ASP A 52 3.73 -5.87 12.48
CA ASP A 52 5.13 -5.83 12.11
C ASP A 52 5.87 -4.83 13.01
N THR A 53 7.17 -4.69 12.81
CA THR A 53 7.98 -3.71 13.52
C THR A 53 8.96 -3.08 12.53
N TYR A 54 8.78 -1.78 12.31
CA TYR A 54 9.75 -0.99 11.58
C TYR A 54 10.92 -0.65 12.50
N ARG A 55 12.15 -0.81 12.00
CA ARG A 55 13.37 -0.44 12.72
C ARG A 55 14.06 0.69 11.99
N ASP A 56 14.14 1.83 12.65
CA ASP A 56 14.89 2.98 12.16
C ASP A 56 16.40 2.68 12.26
N GLU A 57 17.10 2.74 11.13
CA GLU A 57 18.53 2.42 11.05
C GLU A 57 19.42 3.49 11.70
N GLN A 58 18.97 4.74 11.74
CA GLN A 58 19.73 5.87 12.30
C GLN A 58 19.59 5.92 13.82
N THR A 59 18.38 5.73 14.33
CA THR A 59 18.07 5.88 15.76
C THR A 59 18.04 4.54 16.51
N ASN A 60 18.03 3.41 15.80
CA ASN A 60 17.73 2.08 16.35
C ASN A 60 16.38 1.97 17.06
N ALA A 61 15.48 2.95 16.86
CA ALA A 61 14.14 2.88 17.40
C ALA A 61 13.35 1.77 16.68
N SER A 62 12.49 1.09 17.43
CA SER A 62 11.53 0.13 16.89
C SER A 62 10.13 0.71 17.02
N VAL A 63 9.46 0.86 15.89
CA VAL A 63 8.11 1.41 15.80
C VAL A 63 7.16 0.26 15.45
N PRO A 64 6.13 0.00 16.26
CA PRO A 64 5.11 -0.98 15.90
C PRO A 64 4.38 -0.56 14.62
N VAL A 65 4.04 -1.55 13.80
CA VAL A 65 3.37 -1.35 12.51
C VAL A 65 2.20 -2.30 12.37
N LEU A 66 1.10 -1.83 11.78
CA LEU A 66 0.12 -2.69 11.13
C LEU A 66 0.35 -2.63 9.63
N MET A 67 0.60 -3.78 9.01
CA MET A 67 0.59 -3.90 7.55
C MET A 67 -0.70 -4.56 7.14
N GLY A 68 -1.46 -3.94 6.25
CA GLY A 68 -2.77 -4.40 5.80
C GLY A 68 -2.88 -4.44 4.27
N ALA A 69 -3.64 -5.40 3.78
CA ALA A 69 -4.09 -5.47 2.40
C ALA A 69 -5.60 -5.65 2.38
N ALA A 70 -6.29 -4.83 1.60
CA ALA A 70 -7.73 -4.87 1.39
C ALA A 70 -8.05 -5.04 -0.09
N SER A 71 -9.15 -5.73 -0.39
CA SER A 71 -9.60 -5.93 -1.77
C SER A 71 -10.02 -4.60 -2.39
N ASN A 72 -9.77 -4.42 -3.69
CA ASN A 72 -10.01 -3.18 -4.46
C ASN A 72 -11.32 -2.47 -4.08
N ALA A 73 -12.45 -3.21 -4.07
CA ALA A 73 -13.78 -2.66 -3.79
C ALA A 73 -13.95 -1.93 -2.45
N GLN A 74 -13.07 -2.14 -1.47
CA GLN A 74 -13.14 -1.48 -0.17
C GLN A 74 -11.81 -0.83 0.25
N LEU A 75 -10.77 -0.96 -0.56
CA LEU A 75 -9.42 -0.54 -0.23
C LEU A 75 -9.35 0.96 0.12
N PHE A 76 -9.95 1.79 -0.72
CA PHE A 76 -9.96 3.23 -0.51
C PHE A 76 -10.79 3.62 0.70
N GLU A 77 -11.97 3.01 0.89
CA GLU A 77 -12.81 3.30 2.06
C GLU A 77 -12.11 2.92 3.38
N VAL A 78 -11.40 1.78 3.41
CA VAL A 78 -10.59 1.39 4.58
C VAL A 78 -9.51 2.43 4.85
N PHE A 79 -8.79 2.87 3.82
CA PHE A 79 -7.77 3.94 3.96
C PHE A 79 -8.38 5.21 4.56
N MET A 80 -9.53 5.63 4.05
CA MET A 80 -10.21 6.84 4.51
C MET A 80 -10.62 6.76 5.98
N ASP A 81 -11.14 5.62 6.42
CA ASP A 81 -11.49 5.40 7.83
C ASP A 81 -10.24 5.31 8.72
N LEU A 82 -9.15 4.71 8.21
CA LEU A 82 -7.87 4.69 8.93
C LEU A 82 -7.37 6.11 9.25
N LEU A 83 -7.71 7.14 8.48
CA LEU A 83 -7.31 8.52 8.79
C LEU A 83 -8.00 9.11 10.03
N ASP A 84 -9.15 8.58 10.47
CA ASP A 84 -9.94 9.20 11.57
C ASP A 84 -9.19 9.31 12.91
N PRO A 85 -8.45 8.28 13.36
CA PRO A 85 -7.66 8.36 14.59
C PRO A 85 -6.49 9.35 14.54
N LEU A 86 -6.08 9.85 13.35
CA LEU A 86 -5.04 10.87 13.26
C LEU A 86 -5.50 12.23 13.78
N GLY A 87 -6.80 12.47 13.99
CA GLY A 87 -7.31 13.72 14.53
C GLY A 87 -7.66 14.75 13.47
N PHE A 88 -7.65 16.04 13.84
CA PHE A 88 -8.28 17.10 13.04
C PHE A 88 -7.37 17.75 12.01
N THR A 89 -6.06 17.64 12.17
CA THR A 89 -5.06 18.23 11.28
C THR A 89 -3.97 17.23 10.97
N ALA A 90 -3.53 17.19 9.71
CA ALA A 90 -2.48 16.29 9.27
C ALA A 90 -1.50 16.99 8.32
N ASP A 91 -0.27 16.49 8.32
CA ASP A 91 0.70 16.75 7.28
C ASP A 91 0.62 15.60 6.26
N VAL A 92 0.83 15.91 4.99
CA VAL A 92 0.65 14.98 3.88
C VAL A 92 1.89 15.00 3.00
N VAL A 93 2.40 13.81 2.70
CA VAL A 93 3.44 13.58 1.71
C VAL A 93 2.81 12.78 0.58
N LEU A 94 2.88 13.29 -0.64
CA LEU A 94 2.59 12.52 -1.84
C LEU A 94 3.92 12.02 -2.41
N GLU A 95 4.01 10.70 -2.56
CA GLU A 95 5.21 10.01 -2.99
C GLU A 95 5.01 9.53 -4.43
N THR A 96 6.05 9.69 -5.24
CA THR A 96 6.10 9.13 -6.61
C THR A 96 7.40 8.35 -6.81
N SER A 97 7.28 7.10 -7.25
CA SER A 97 8.38 6.12 -7.44
C SER A 97 7.91 5.09 -8.49
N HIS A 98 8.71 4.37 -9.30
CA HIS A 98 10.07 3.85 -9.18
C HIS A 98 10.63 3.41 -10.59
N GLU A 99 11.21 4.30 -11.43
CA GLU A 99 12.06 3.85 -12.58
C GLU A 99 12.90 4.99 -13.23
N SER A 100 13.54 5.90 -12.47
CA SER A 100 14.54 6.81 -13.06
C SER A 100 15.51 7.33 -12.02
N ASN A 101 16.79 7.30 -12.36
CA ASN A 101 17.95 7.70 -11.54
C ASN A 101 18.04 9.22 -11.30
N ASP A 102 16.92 9.95 -11.34
CA ASP A 102 16.87 11.41 -11.45
C ASP A 102 15.69 11.99 -10.62
N GLY A 103 15.88 12.04 -9.29
CA GLY A 103 15.10 12.86 -8.36
C GLY A 103 13.65 12.47 -8.10
N HIS A 104 13.36 11.88 -6.94
CA HIS A 104 12.01 11.83 -6.39
C HIS A 104 11.51 13.26 -6.12
N VAL A 105 10.27 13.56 -6.53
CA VAL A 105 9.60 14.80 -6.16
C VAL A 105 8.54 14.47 -5.13
N ASP A 106 8.94 14.54 -3.86
CA ASP A 106 8.01 14.42 -2.76
C ASP A 106 7.24 15.74 -2.65
N LEU A 107 5.93 15.68 -2.86
CA LEU A 107 5.08 16.85 -2.69
C LEU A 107 4.56 16.87 -1.26
N TYR A 108 4.85 17.95 -0.57
CA TYR A 108 4.55 18.06 0.84
C TYR A 108 3.54 19.17 1.12
N ARG A 109 2.58 18.87 2.00
CA ARG A 109 1.58 19.83 2.46
C ARG A 109 1.35 19.69 3.95
N GLU A 110 1.57 20.77 4.69
CA GLU A 110 1.41 20.79 6.14
C GLU A 110 0.06 21.33 6.59
N HIS A 111 -0.32 20.95 7.81
CA HIS A 111 -1.42 21.51 8.58
C HIS A 111 -2.74 21.55 7.79
N MET A 112 -3.04 20.48 7.07
CA MET A 112 -4.33 20.32 6.39
C MET A 112 -5.41 19.92 7.38
N ASP A 113 -6.56 20.58 7.33
CA ASP A 113 -7.75 20.13 8.05
C ASP A 113 -8.21 18.77 7.50
N MET A 114 -8.43 17.79 8.37
CA MET A 114 -8.80 16.42 8.01
C MET A 114 -10.04 16.34 7.08
N PRO A 115 -11.11 17.14 7.28
CA PRO A 115 -12.23 17.15 6.33
C PRO A 115 -11.87 17.64 4.93
N VAL A 116 -10.95 18.61 4.83
CA VAL A 116 -10.48 19.13 3.55
C VAL A 116 -9.62 18.09 2.86
N LEU A 117 -8.68 17.48 3.59
CA LEU A 117 -7.86 16.38 3.09
C LEU A 117 -8.74 15.25 2.56
N LYS A 118 -9.66 14.73 3.37
CA LYS A 118 -10.55 13.65 2.96
C LYS A 118 -11.37 14.01 1.72
N SER A 119 -11.92 15.22 1.66
CA SER A 119 -12.65 15.68 0.48
C SER A 119 -11.78 15.70 -0.77
N THR A 120 -10.53 16.16 -0.67
CA THR A 120 -9.59 16.15 -1.79
C THR A 120 -9.23 14.73 -2.19
N LEU A 121 -8.97 13.82 -1.25
CA LEU A 121 -8.61 12.44 -1.57
C LEU A 121 -9.70 11.71 -2.35
N TRP A 122 -10.98 11.97 -2.07
CA TRP A 122 -12.10 11.42 -2.85
C TRP A 122 -12.06 11.84 -4.32
N ASP A 123 -11.58 13.05 -4.64
CA ASP A 123 -11.42 13.50 -6.02
C ASP A 123 -10.28 12.75 -6.75
N PHE A 124 -9.37 12.12 -6.00
CA PHE A 124 -8.19 11.39 -6.51
C PHE A 124 -8.21 9.89 -6.19
N GLU A 125 -9.38 9.32 -5.85
CA GLU A 125 -9.52 7.89 -5.52
C GLU A 125 -8.93 7.00 -6.62
N ASP A 126 -9.29 7.23 -7.88
CA ASP A 126 -8.86 6.39 -9.00
C ASP A 126 -7.33 6.41 -9.15
N LEU A 127 -6.70 7.59 -9.06
CA LEU A 127 -5.25 7.73 -9.09
C LEU A 127 -4.60 6.95 -7.94
N LEU A 128 -5.08 7.15 -6.70
CA LEU A 128 -4.49 6.51 -5.53
C LEU A 128 -4.67 4.99 -5.53
N VAL A 129 -5.78 4.48 -6.06
CA VAL A 129 -6.09 3.03 -6.05
C VAL A 129 -5.46 2.31 -7.23
N ASN A 130 -5.50 2.91 -8.43
CA ASN A 130 -5.21 2.22 -9.68
C ASN A 130 -3.87 2.58 -10.31
N ASP A 131 -3.18 3.63 -9.88
CA ASP A 131 -1.84 3.95 -10.37
C ASP A 131 -0.73 3.31 -9.53
N GLY A 132 0.12 2.49 -10.14
CA GLY A 132 1.23 1.80 -9.50
C GLY A 132 2.46 2.65 -9.17
N CYS A 133 2.40 3.97 -9.37
CA CYS A 133 3.50 4.89 -9.09
C CYS A 133 3.14 5.97 -8.06
N THR A 134 1.90 5.98 -7.57
CA THR A 134 1.42 6.97 -6.62
C THR A 134 1.25 6.35 -5.24
N GLY A 135 1.92 6.94 -4.25
CA GLY A 135 1.74 6.67 -2.83
C GLY A 135 1.39 7.95 -2.07
N ILE A 136 0.82 7.79 -0.88
CA ILE A 136 0.52 8.90 0.02
C ILE A 136 0.79 8.50 1.47
N ALA A 137 1.47 9.37 2.21
CA ALA A 137 1.63 9.28 3.66
C ALA A 137 0.89 10.45 4.33
N VAL A 138 0.11 10.14 5.37
CA VAL A 138 -0.62 11.11 6.18
C VAL A 138 -0.15 10.99 7.62
N LEU A 139 0.35 12.10 8.16
CA LEU A 139 1.02 12.15 9.45
C LEU A 139 0.30 13.11 10.39
N ASN A 140 0.26 12.78 11.68
CA ASN A 140 -0.13 13.76 12.68
C ASN A 140 1.10 14.58 13.13
N PRO A 141 1.12 15.91 13.01
CA PRO A 141 2.26 16.73 13.41
C PRO A 141 2.55 16.76 14.92
N SER A 142 1.57 16.37 15.75
CA SER A 142 1.64 16.43 17.21
C SER A 142 1.91 15.09 17.90
N VAL A 143 1.71 13.96 17.20
CA VAL A 143 1.98 12.63 17.73
C VAL A 143 2.65 11.75 16.67
N PRO A 144 3.52 10.81 17.04
CA PRO A 144 4.20 9.93 16.10
C PRO A 144 3.24 8.83 15.59
N LEU A 145 2.25 9.26 14.81
CA LEU A 145 1.30 8.41 14.09
C LEU A 145 1.34 8.79 12.60
N GLU A 146 1.44 7.76 11.77
CA GLU A 146 1.52 7.89 10.33
C GLU A 146 0.74 6.76 9.66
N ILE A 147 0.08 7.09 8.56
CA ILE A 147 -0.68 6.14 7.74
C ILE A 147 -0.21 6.31 6.31
N GLN A 148 0.30 5.23 5.75
CA GLN A 148 0.71 5.16 4.36
C GLN A 148 -0.27 4.32 3.56
N PHE A 149 -0.63 4.83 2.38
CA PHE A 149 -1.20 4.08 1.29
C PHE A 149 -0.18 4.09 0.15
N ASP A 150 0.59 3.02 0.04
CA ASP A 150 1.78 2.99 -0.80
C ASP A 150 1.48 2.65 -2.28
N GLU A 151 2.50 2.71 -3.13
CA GLU A 151 2.42 2.34 -4.55
C GLU A 151 2.00 0.87 -4.75
N HIS A 152 2.25 0.00 -3.76
CA HIS A 152 1.86 -1.40 -3.75
C HIS A 152 0.43 -1.66 -3.29
N LYS A 153 -0.28 -0.59 -2.94
CA LYS A 153 -1.66 -0.60 -2.46
C LYS A 153 -1.83 -1.34 -1.14
N LEU A 154 -0.78 -1.28 -0.32
CA LEU A 154 -0.79 -1.70 1.07
C LEU A 154 -1.17 -0.52 1.96
N LEU A 155 -1.85 -0.84 3.05
CA LEU A 155 -2.21 0.09 4.11
C LEU A 155 -1.25 -0.13 5.27
N ILE A 156 -0.40 0.85 5.57
CA ILE A 156 0.64 0.72 6.60
C ILE A 156 0.39 1.77 7.67
N VAL A 157 0.24 1.33 8.92
CA VAL A 157 0.00 2.22 10.06
C VAL A 157 1.18 2.13 11.01
N TYR A 158 1.84 3.24 11.26
CA TYR A 158 2.95 3.36 12.20
C TYR A 158 2.47 4.04 13.47
N GLY A 159 2.84 3.49 14.63
CA GLY A 159 2.42 4.07 15.90
C GLY A 159 2.71 3.21 17.12
N SER A 160 2.64 3.82 18.30
CA SER A 160 2.86 3.13 19.58
C SER A 160 1.61 2.44 20.14
N ASP A 161 0.41 2.94 19.84
CA ASP A 161 -0.87 2.31 20.16
C ASP A 161 -1.68 2.17 18.87
N LEU A 162 -1.86 0.93 18.43
CA LEU A 162 -2.51 0.59 17.17
C LEU A 162 -3.94 0.04 17.34
N THR A 163 -4.45 0.03 18.57
CA THR A 163 -5.72 -0.62 18.93
C THR A 163 -6.93 -0.07 18.15
N GLN A 164 -6.94 1.24 17.85
CA GLN A 164 -8.04 1.85 17.10
C GLN A 164 -8.04 1.43 15.63
N PHE A 165 -6.86 1.27 15.04
CA PHE A 165 -6.69 0.86 13.64
C PHE A 165 -7.00 -0.63 13.45
N GLU A 166 -6.66 -1.48 14.42
CA GLU A 166 -7.10 -2.89 14.42
C GLU A 166 -8.63 -3.03 14.36
N ARG A 167 -9.37 -2.13 15.04
CA ARG A 167 -10.83 -2.12 15.02
C ARG A 167 -11.36 -1.71 13.66
N ILE A 168 -10.76 -0.70 13.03
CA ILE A 168 -11.13 -0.27 11.67
C ILE A 168 -10.92 -1.43 10.69
N PHE A 169 -9.77 -2.12 10.74
CA PHE A 169 -9.58 -3.32 9.93
C PHE A 169 -10.65 -4.39 10.20
N ALA A 170 -11.02 -4.62 11.47
CA ALA A 170 -12.06 -5.57 11.82
C ALA A 170 -13.44 -5.18 11.28
N ASP A 171 -13.82 -3.90 11.37
CA ASP A 171 -15.11 -3.36 10.88
C ASP A 171 -15.23 -3.53 9.35
N TRP A 172 -14.11 -3.40 8.63
CA TRP A 172 -14.00 -3.65 7.18
C TRP A 172 -13.77 -5.12 6.79
N ASN A 173 -13.92 -6.06 7.74
CA ASN A 173 -13.67 -7.48 7.52
C ASN A 173 -12.28 -7.78 6.94
N VAL A 174 -11.27 -6.98 7.29
CA VAL A 174 -9.85 -7.25 7.01
C VAL A 174 -9.32 -8.03 8.21
N PRO A 175 -9.25 -9.37 8.16
CA PRO A 175 -8.96 -10.18 9.33
C PRO A 175 -7.47 -10.06 9.71
N ARG A 176 -7.20 -10.19 11.00
CA ARG A 176 -5.84 -10.41 11.50
C ARG A 176 -5.32 -11.76 10.98
N ARG A 177 -4.17 -11.73 10.28
CA ARG A 177 -3.48 -12.89 9.71
C ARG A 177 -1.98 -12.69 9.87
N GLU A 178 -1.41 -13.14 10.97
CA GLU A 178 0.01 -12.93 11.28
C GLU A 178 0.96 -13.60 10.28
N ASP A 179 0.50 -14.64 9.58
CA ASP A 179 1.24 -15.39 8.58
C ASP A 179 1.00 -14.91 7.15
N ILE A 180 0.23 -13.82 6.96
CA ILE A 180 0.01 -13.24 5.64
C ILE A 180 1.33 -12.75 5.04
N LYS A 181 1.48 -12.99 3.74
CA LYS A 181 2.54 -12.41 2.94
C LYS A 181 1.96 -11.36 2.01
N PHE A 182 2.65 -10.23 1.90
CA PHE A 182 2.26 -9.15 1.00
C PHE A 182 2.95 -9.28 -0.35
N ILE A 183 2.38 -8.62 -1.36
CA ILE A 183 2.89 -8.66 -2.74
C ILE A 183 4.34 -8.18 -2.85
N THR A 184 4.76 -7.27 -1.95
CA THR A 184 6.13 -6.77 -1.81
C THR A 184 7.14 -7.83 -1.34
N GLU A 185 6.69 -8.95 -0.79
CA GLU A 185 7.55 -10.06 -0.34
C GLU A 185 7.86 -11.06 -1.47
N ALA A 186 7.40 -10.79 -2.69
CA ALA A 186 7.75 -11.52 -3.90
C ALA A 186 7.97 -10.56 -5.07
N GLU A 187 8.47 -11.11 -6.17
CA GLU A 187 8.54 -10.38 -7.43
C GLU A 187 7.13 -9.93 -7.87
N HIS A 188 7.03 -8.72 -8.37
CA HIS A 188 5.79 -8.09 -8.84
C HIS A 188 6.15 -6.99 -9.84
N VAL A 189 5.14 -6.49 -10.56
CA VAL A 189 5.29 -5.37 -11.50
C VAL A 189 4.23 -4.32 -11.23
N HIS A 190 4.61 -3.06 -11.39
CA HIS A 190 3.68 -1.93 -11.36
C HIS A 190 3.03 -1.76 -12.74
N SER A 191 1.84 -1.17 -12.75
CA SER A 191 1.14 -0.70 -13.93
C SER A 191 0.82 0.77 -13.70
N THR A 192 1.29 1.61 -14.59
CA THR A 192 1.03 3.05 -14.56
C THR A 192 -0.24 3.35 -15.33
N SER A 193 -0.99 4.33 -14.85
CA SER A 193 -2.03 4.93 -15.67
C SER A 193 -1.35 5.84 -16.69
N ASP A 194 -1.25 5.39 -17.95
CA ASP A 194 -0.88 6.25 -19.08
C ASP A 194 -2.04 7.24 -19.35
N GLU A 195 -2.07 8.37 -18.64
CA GLU A 195 -2.71 9.60 -19.15
C GLU A 195 -1.71 10.50 -19.88
#